data_AF-A0AAV8YS66-F1
#
_entry.id   AF-A0AAV8YS66-F1
#
_cell.length_a   1.000
_cell.length_b   1.000
_cell.length_c   1.000
_cell.angle_alpha   90.00
_cell.angle_beta   90.00
_cell.angle_gamma   90.00
#
_symmetry.space_group_name_H-M   'P 1'
#
loop_
_entity.id
_entity.type
_entity.pdbx_description
1 polymer ?
#
loop_
_entity_poly.entity_id
_entity_poly.type
_entity_poly.pdbx_seq_one_letter_code
_entity_poly.pdbx_strand_id
1 'polypeptide(L)'
;MVKMSSLVHLMVENYNDFLEIKKDPTVDSWLLMKSPIPVVILLVFYLYFVLKLGPRFMEKREPFNLKHVLIGYNAYQVLFSLWLCSNIFHVKDAIELMTSSCKDVRKTSEHQYYLSLYAWWFIFSKIVELLDTVFFVLRKKQSQVTFLHVYHHSIMVLFSWVYLKVLPGEQGAFIGFLNTFVHVIMYSYYLIAALGPQYQKYLWWKKYMTTIQLAQFCIMLVYLLTITAMDCKIPKSVTFFFFGNIVIFLYLFADFYRKAYKTPKASRKSGVANMVKSQ
;
A
#
# COMPACT_ATOMS: atom_id res chain seq x y z
N MET A 1 11.24 -38.92 -0.55
CA MET A 1 10.17 -38.44 0.35
C MET A 1 10.67 -37.71 1.61
N VAL A 2 11.97 -37.75 1.96
CA VAL A 2 12.50 -37.19 3.24
C VAL A 2 12.83 -35.68 3.22
N LYS A 3 13.05 -35.05 2.06
CA LYS A 3 13.36 -33.60 1.97
C LYS A 3 12.17 -32.66 2.16
N MET A 4 10.95 -33.10 1.85
CA MET A 4 9.75 -32.25 1.92
C MET A 4 9.24 -32.14 3.36
N SER A 5 9.35 -33.21 4.15
CA SER A 5 9.06 -33.21 5.59
C SER A 5 10.01 -32.26 6.35
N SER A 6 11.31 -32.28 6.06
CA SER A 6 12.29 -31.36 6.67
C SER A 6 12.01 -29.88 6.36
N LEU A 7 11.67 -29.56 5.11
CA LEU A 7 11.32 -28.18 4.72
C LEU A 7 10.02 -27.72 5.35
N VAL A 8 9.02 -28.60 5.44
CA VAL A 8 7.75 -28.30 6.12
C VAL A 8 7.97 -28.12 7.61
N HIS A 9 8.78 -28.96 8.27
CA HIS A 9 9.12 -28.80 9.67
C HIS A 9 9.89 -27.51 9.94
N LEU A 10 10.88 -27.17 9.10
CA LEU A 10 11.64 -25.91 9.22
C LEU A 10 10.74 -24.68 8.98
N MET A 11 9.78 -24.77 8.05
CA MET A 11 8.78 -23.73 7.82
C MET A 11 7.82 -23.60 9.00
N VAL A 12 7.41 -24.72 9.61
CA VAL A 12 6.50 -24.75 10.76
C VAL A 12 7.19 -24.24 12.02
N GLU A 13 8.46 -24.58 12.25
CA GLU A 13 9.27 -24.06 13.36
C GLU A 13 9.52 -22.56 13.20
N ASN A 14 10.01 -22.09 12.04
CA ASN A 14 10.16 -20.65 11.79
C ASN A 14 8.83 -19.88 11.87
N TYR A 15 7.72 -20.51 11.50
CA TYR A 15 6.38 -19.94 11.59
C TYR A 15 5.90 -19.84 13.04
N ASN A 16 6.11 -20.89 13.84
CA ASN A 16 5.79 -20.90 15.26
C ASN A 16 6.64 -19.89 16.02
N ASP A 17 7.94 -19.81 15.73
CA ASP A 17 8.84 -18.81 16.31
C ASP A 17 8.40 -17.39 15.93
N PHE A 18 8.07 -17.14 14.67
CA PHE A 18 7.55 -15.84 14.22
C PHE A 18 6.23 -15.46 14.92
N LEU A 19 5.35 -16.43 15.17
CA LEU A 19 4.09 -16.21 15.87
C LEU A 19 4.25 -16.10 17.39
N GLU A 20 5.24 -16.77 17.99
CA GLU A 20 5.50 -16.73 19.42
C GLU A 20 6.24 -15.45 19.84
N ILE A 21 7.04 -14.86 18.97
CA ILE A 21 7.89 -13.72 19.29
C ILE A 21 7.08 -12.48 19.75
N LYS A 22 5.81 -12.28 19.34
CA LYS A 22 4.94 -11.18 19.84
C LYS A 22 3.42 -11.47 19.71
N LYS A 23 2.88 -12.36 20.55
CA LYS A 23 1.41 -12.51 20.68
C LYS A 23 0.84 -11.32 21.46
N ASP A 24 0.08 -10.46 20.79
CA ASP A 24 -0.85 -9.53 21.45
C ASP A 24 -2.26 -10.16 21.36
N PRO A 25 -2.82 -10.68 22.46
CA PRO A 25 -4.12 -11.33 22.47
C PRO A 25 -5.25 -10.44 21.93
N THR A 26 -5.12 -9.13 22.09
CA THR A 26 -6.09 -8.15 21.60
C THR A 26 -6.05 -8.10 20.08
N VAL A 27 -4.86 -7.91 19.51
CA VAL A 27 -4.68 -7.85 18.05
C VAL A 27 -4.99 -9.21 17.42
N ASP A 28 -4.65 -10.32 18.06
CA ASP A 28 -4.94 -11.69 17.57
C ASP A 28 -6.44 -11.96 17.42
N SER A 29 -7.28 -11.29 18.22
CA SER A 29 -8.74 -11.42 18.14
C SER A 29 -9.36 -10.72 16.92
N TRP A 30 -8.61 -9.82 16.28
CA TRP A 30 -9.12 -9.03 15.16
C TRP A 30 -9.12 -9.81 13.84
N LEU A 31 -9.98 -9.38 12.91
CA LEU A 31 -10.14 -10.02 11.61
C LEU A 31 -8.80 -10.06 10.86
N LEU A 32 -8.47 -11.21 10.26
CA LEU A 32 -7.22 -11.50 9.52
C LEU A 32 -5.93 -11.44 10.36
N MET A 33 -6.00 -11.21 11.67
CA MET A 33 -4.80 -11.04 12.50
C MET A 33 -4.35 -12.31 13.21
N LYS A 34 -5.20 -13.33 13.37
CA LYS A 34 -4.82 -14.58 14.06
C LYS A 34 -3.58 -15.27 13.47
N SER A 35 -3.38 -15.18 12.16
CA SER A 35 -2.22 -15.75 11.48
C SER A 35 -1.99 -15.05 10.14
N PRO A 36 -0.80 -15.17 9.51
CA PRO A 36 -0.57 -14.57 8.18
C PRO A 36 -1.28 -15.35 7.06
N ILE A 37 -1.74 -16.59 7.32
CA ILE A 37 -2.27 -17.49 6.30
C ILE A 37 -3.46 -16.87 5.54
N PRO A 38 -4.49 -16.30 6.18
CA PRO A 38 -5.58 -15.64 5.47
C PRO A 38 -5.13 -14.53 4.52
N VAL A 39 -4.16 -13.72 4.93
CA VAL A 39 -3.63 -12.62 4.11
C VAL A 39 -2.84 -13.15 2.93
N VAL A 40 -2.00 -14.18 3.13
CA VAL A 40 -1.26 -14.83 2.05
C VAL A 40 -2.21 -15.48 1.05
N ILE A 41 -3.23 -16.19 1.52
CA ILE A 41 -4.26 -16.79 0.65
C ILE A 41 -4.96 -15.72 -0.18
N LEU A 42 -5.39 -14.62 0.46
CA LEU A 42 -6.02 -13.48 -0.20
C LEU A 42 -5.11 -12.91 -1.31
N LEU A 43 -3.82 -12.70 -1.02
CA LEU A 43 -2.86 -12.20 -2.01
C LEU A 43 -2.60 -13.18 -3.15
N VAL A 44 -2.54 -14.49 -2.87
CA VAL A 44 -2.40 -15.52 -3.91
C VAL A 44 -3.61 -15.53 -4.84
N PHE A 45 -4.83 -15.48 -4.28
CA PHE A 45 -6.05 -15.38 -5.08
C PHE A 45 -6.10 -14.09 -5.89
N TYR A 46 -5.77 -12.97 -5.27
CA TYR A 46 -5.67 -11.67 -5.94
C TYR A 46 -4.71 -11.72 -7.14
N LEU A 47 -3.48 -12.19 -6.94
CA LEU A 47 -2.46 -12.31 -7.99
C LEU A 47 -2.91 -13.26 -9.11
N TYR A 48 -3.47 -14.41 -8.74
CA TYR A 48 -4.01 -15.35 -9.71
C TYR A 48 -5.14 -14.73 -10.54
N PHE A 49 -6.03 -13.99 -9.90
CA PHE A 49 -7.11 -13.28 -10.57
C PHE A 49 -6.58 -12.23 -11.55
N VAL A 50 -5.75 -11.28 -11.08
CA VAL A 50 -5.36 -10.12 -11.89
C VAL A 50 -4.37 -10.44 -13.00
N LEU A 51 -3.56 -11.49 -12.84
CA LEU A 51 -2.53 -11.88 -13.81
C LEU A 51 -2.99 -12.98 -14.78
N LYS A 52 -3.94 -13.84 -14.39
CA LYS A 52 -4.33 -15.00 -15.21
C LYS A 52 -5.84 -15.11 -15.42
N LEU A 53 -6.60 -15.34 -14.36
CA LEU A 53 -8.02 -15.71 -14.48
C LEU A 53 -8.86 -14.57 -15.06
N GLY A 54 -8.72 -13.36 -14.52
CA GLY A 54 -9.47 -12.18 -14.94
C GLY A 54 -9.19 -11.78 -16.40
N PRO A 55 -7.92 -11.63 -16.83
CA PRO A 55 -7.61 -11.35 -18.24
C PRO A 55 -8.16 -12.41 -19.20
N ARG A 56 -8.06 -13.71 -18.86
CA ARG A 56 -8.61 -14.82 -19.66
C ARG A 56 -10.14 -14.77 -19.71
N PHE A 57 -10.79 -14.45 -18.59
CA PHE A 57 -12.25 -14.28 -18.54
C PHE A 57 -12.73 -13.10 -19.40
N MET A 58 -11.94 -12.02 -19.46
CA MET A 58 -12.26 -10.80 -20.22
C MET A 58 -11.86 -10.84 -21.70
N GLU A 59 -11.12 -11.85 -22.13
CA GLU A 59 -10.61 -11.97 -23.50
C GLU A 59 -11.75 -11.90 -24.53
N LYS A 60 -12.79 -12.71 -24.32
CA LYS A 60 -13.98 -12.83 -25.19
C LYS A 60 -15.14 -11.92 -24.80
N ARG A 61 -14.93 -10.99 -23.87
CA ARG A 61 -15.97 -10.07 -23.38
C ARG A 61 -15.63 -8.64 -23.73
N GLU A 62 -16.67 -7.82 -23.84
CA GLU A 62 -16.52 -6.37 -23.89
C GLU A 62 -16.13 -5.81 -22.51
N PRO A 63 -15.42 -4.67 -22.45
CA PRO A 63 -15.07 -4.04 -21.18
C PRO A 63 -16.32 -3.63 -20.41
N PHE A 64 -16.38 -3.94 -19.11
CA PHE A 64 -17.51 -3.57 -18.28
C PHE A 64 -17.64 -2.04 -18.12
N ASN A 65 -18.86 -1.53 -18.22
CA ASN A 65 -19.16 -0.14 -17.87
C ASN A 65 -19.31 0.01 -16.36
N LEU A 66 -18.19 0.26 -15.68
CA LEU A 66 -18.12 0.42 -14.23
C LEU A 66 -18.10 1.89 -13.78
N LYS A 67 -18.62 2.83 -14.58
CA LYS A 67 -18.50 4.27 -14.28
C LYS A 67 -19.04 4.63 -12.88
N HIS A 68 -20.28 4.26 -12.59
CA HIS A 68 -20.91 4.59 -11.30
C HIS A 68 -20.27 3.84 -10.13
N VAL A 69 -19.86 2.59 -10.35
CA VAL A 69 -19.11 1.80 -9.36
C VAL A 69 -17.79 2.49 -9.02
N LEU A 70 -17.03 2.95 -10.02
CA LEU A 70 -15.79 3.67 -9.81
C LEU A 70 -15.99 5.01 -9.11
N ILE A 71 -17.06 5.75 -9.43
CA ILE A 71 -17.36 6.99 -8.71
C ILE A 71 -17.61 6.70 -7.23
N GLY A 72 -18.48 5.74 -6.92
CA GLY A 72 -18.78 5.34 -5.54
C GLY A 72 -17.54 4.82 -4.80
N TYR A 73 -16.76 3.96 -5.46
CA TYR A 73 -15.52 3.41 -4.91
C TYR A 73 -14.47 4.49 -4.63
N ASN A 74 -14.19 5.39 -5.58
CA ASN A 74 -13.20 6.46 -5.35
C ASN A 74 -13.69 7.46 -4.29
N ALA A 75 -14.99 7.75 -4.23
CA ALA A 75 -15.57 8.58 -3.17
C ALA A 75 -15.40 7.92 -1.79
N TYR A 76 -15.68 6.62 -1.68
CA TYR A 76 -15.41 5.84 -0.49
C TYR A 76 -13.92 5.91 -0.11
N GLN A 77 -13.01 5.69 -1.06
CA GLN A 77 -11.57 5.73 -0.80
C GLN A 77 -11.10 7.11 -0.29
N VAL A 78 -11.63 8.20 -0.86
CA VAL A 78 -11.34 9.56 -0.38
C VAL A 78 -11.83 9.74 1.06
N LEU A 79 -13.09 9.39 1.34
CA LEU A 79 -13.69 9.57 2.68
C LEU A 79 -13.00 8.69 3.72
N PHE A 80 -12.72 7.43 3.38
CA PHE A 80 -12.02 6.49 4.25
C PHE A 80 -10.58 6.95 4.51
N SER A 81 -9.87 7.41 3.49
CA SER A 81 -8.51 7.95 3.64
C SER A 81 -8.49 9.23 4.47
N LEU A 82 -9.49 10.11 4.30
CA LEU A 82 -9.63 11.33 5.11
C LEU A 82 -9.88 10.99 6.58
N TRP A 83 -10.81 10.06 6.84
CA TRP A 83 -11.11 9.60 8.20
C TRP A 83 -9.89 8.96 8.87
N LEU A 84 -9.18 8.07 8.15
CA LEU A 84 -7.97 7.46 8.67
C LEU A 84 -6.86 8.49 8.88
N CYS A 85 -6.69 9.43 7.96
CA CYS A 85 -5.77 10.56 8.10
C CYS A 85 -6.10 11.42 9.34
N SER A 86 -7.39 11.66 9.64
CA SER A 86 -7.79 12.42 10.84
C SER A 86 -7.56 11.66 12.15
N ASN A 87 -7.66 10.33 12.14
CA ASN A 87 -7.49 9.51 13.35
C ASN A 87 -6.14 9.67 14.02
N ILE A 88 -5.07 10.02 13.28
CA ILE A 88 -3.76 10.24 13.89
C ILE A 88 -3.75 11.46 14.84
N PHE A 89 -4.59 12.47 14.59
CA PHE A 89 -4.67 13.68 15.41
C PHE A 89 -5.50 13.48 16.68
N HIS A 90 -6.26 12.38 16.77
CA HIS A 90 -6.95 11.97 17.99
C HIS A 90 -6.01 11.27 18.98
N VAL A 91 -4.83 10.82 18.53
CA VAL A 91 -3.76 10.37 19.42
C VAL A 91 -3.14 11.62 20.04
N LYS A 92 -3.17 11.71 21.38
CA LYS A 92 -2.55 12.83 22.11
C LYS A 92 -1.10 12.96 21.66
N ASP A 93 -0.67 14.21 21.51
CA ASP A 93 0.70 14.54 21.13
C ASP A 93 1.12 13.97 19.76
N ALA A 94 0.26 14.04 18.74
CA ALA A 94 0.58 13.62 17.36
C ALA A 94 1.88 14.25 16.79
N ILE A 95 2.20 15.48 17.21
CA ILE A 95 3.48 16.14 16.89
C ILE A 95 4.63 15.50 17.68
N GLU A 96 4.37 15.15 18.94
CA GLU A 96 5.33 14.38 19.71
C GLU A 96 5.51 12.99 19.11
N LEU A 97 4.50 12.32 18.54
CA LEU A 97 4.62 11.04 17.81
C LEU A 97 5.77 11.04 16.77
N MET A 98 5.99 12.18 16.12
CA MET A 98 7.08 12.40 15.15
C MET A 98 8.47 12.52 15.79
N THR A 99 8.56 12.91 17.07
CA THR A 99 9.78 13.15 17.86
C THR A 99 9.96 12.23 19.08
N SER A 100 8.91 11.53 19.54
CA SER A 100 8.84 10.60 20.68
C SER A 100 9.09 9.16 20.27
N SER A 101 9.15 8.87 18.97
CA SER A 101 9.51 7.56 18.44
C SER A 101 10.81 7.00 19.05
N CYS A 102 11.65 7.87 19.61
CA CYS A 102 12.90 7.56 20.29
C CYS A 102 12.91 7.82 21.81
N LYS A 103 11.86 8.42 22.38
CA LYS A 103 11.76 8.66 23.83
C LYS A 103 11.12 7.44 24.49
N ASP A 104 11.72 6.94 25.56
CA ASP A 104 11.18 5.85 26.39
C ASP A 104 10.05 6.41 27.28
N VAL A 105 9.00 6.95 26.66
CA VAL A 105 7.80 7.41 27.38
C VAL A 105 7.01 6.16 27.74
N ARG A 106 6.65 6.01 29.02
CA ARG A 106 5.80 4.91 29.48
C ARG A 106 4.47 4.93 28.73
N LYS A 107 4.33 4.08 27.73
CA LYS A 107 3.13 4.00 26.89
C LYS A 107 2.00 3.37 27.70
N THR A 108 0.86 4.04 27.75
CA THR A 108 -0.35 3.47 28.36
C THR A 108 -0.88 2.34 27.48
N SER A 109 -1.58 1.37 28.09
CA SER A 109 -2.27 0.30 27.37
C SER A 109 -3.28 0.86 26.35
N GLU A 110 -3.93 1.97 26.70
CA GLU A 110 -4.85 2.71 25.83
C GLU A 110 -4.16 3.27 24.57
N HIS A 111 -3.00 3.92 24.71
CA HIS A 111 -2.25 4.47 23.57
C HIS A 111 -1.86 3.37 22.57
N GLN A 112 -1.37 2.24 23.09
CA GLN A 112 -0.99 1.10 22.25
C GLN A 112 -2.18 0.45 21.54
N TYR A 113 -3.32 0.39 22.21
CA TYR A 113 -4.56 -0.08 21.61
C TYR A 113 -4.98 0.80 20.43
N TYR A 114 -4.98 2.13 20.59
CA TYR A 114 -5.35 3.05 19.50
C TYR A 114 -4.37 3.01 18.32
N LEU A 115 -3.05 2.91 18.58
CA LEU A 115 -2.06 2.74 17.51
C LEU A 115 -2.26 1.44 16.74
N SER A 116 -2.55 0.35 17.45
CA SER A 116 -2.82 -0.94 16.84
C SER A 116 -4.12 -0.90 16.02
N LEU A 117 -5.17 -0.26 16.53
CA LEU A 117 -6.45 -0.09 15.85
C LEU A 117 -6.29 0.76 14.58
N TYR A 118 -5.51 1.84 14.64
CA TYR A 118 -5.15 2.65 13.47
C TYR A 118 -4.45 1.81 12.40
N ALA A 119 -3.44 1.04 12.79
CA ALA A 119 -2.71 0.17 11.87
C ALA A 119 -3.61 -0.94 11.28
N TRP A 120 -4.55 -1.47 12.05
CA TRP A 120 -5.52 -2.45 11.56
C TRP A 120 -6.45 -1.87 10.50
N TRP A 121 -6.99 -0.66 10.73
CA TRP A 121 -7.76 0.05 9.71
C TRP A 121 -6.93 0.42 8.48
N PHE A 122 -5.63 0.71 8.67
CA PHE A 122 -4.71 0.90 7.56
C PHE A 122 -4.55 -0.38 6.73
N ILE A 123 -4.38 -1.57 7.35
CA ILE A 123 -4.36 -2.85 6.63
C ILE A 123 -5.64 -3.05 5.82
N PHE A 124 -6.80 -2.82 6.45
CA PHE A 124 -8.09 -2.94 5.78
C PHE A 124 -8.17 -2.04 4.55
N SER A 125 -7.69 -0.80 4.65
CA SER A 125 -7.59 0.11 3.50
C SER A 125 -6.79 -0.50 2.36
N LYS A 126 -5.60 -1.05 2.63
CA LYS A 126 -4.74 -1.66 1.59
C LYS A 126 -5.40 -2.86 0.93
N ILE A 127 -6.20 -3.65 1.68
CA ILE A 127 -6.96 -4.77 1.13
C ILE A 127 -8.05 -4.27 0.16
N VAL A 128 -8.79 -3.22 0.54
CA VAL A 128 -9.82 -2.63 -0.34
C VAL A 128 -9.19 -2.03 -1.60
N GLU A 129 -7.99 -1.46 -1.50
CA GLU A 129 -7.23 -0.92 -2.65
C GLU A 129 -6.85 -1.99 -3.69
N LEU A 130 -6.84 -3.29 -3.35
CA LEU A 130 -6.64 -4.35 -4.34
C LEU A 130 -7.71 -4.33 -5.45
N LEU A 131 -8.89 -3.76 -5.17
CA LEU A 131 -9.95 -3.59 -6.15
C LEU A 131 -9.56 -2.67 -7.31
N ASP A 132 -8.59 -1.76 -7.16
CA ASP A 132 -8.09 -0.90 -8.25
C ASP A 132 -7.68 -1.74 -9.47
N THR A 133 -6.83 -2.72 -9.22
CA THR A 133 -6.37 -3.70 -10.20
C THR A 133 -7.50 -4.55 -10.77
N VAL A 134 -8.46 -4.96 -9.93
CA VAL A 134 -9.62 -5.73 -10.38
C VAL A 134 -10.44 -4.90 -11.38
N PHE A 135 -10.67 -3.62 -11.10
CA PHE A 135 -11.35 -2.72 -12.02
C PHE A 135 -10.56 -2.50 -13.33
N PHE A 136 -9.22 -2.45 -13.28
CA PHE A 136 -8.42 -2.37 -14.50
C PHE A 136 -8.62 -3.59 -15.39
N VAL A 137 -8.61 -4.80 -14.81
CA VAL A 137 -8.84 -6.05 -15.55
C VAL A 137 -10.24 -6.09 -16.14
N LEU A 138 -11.29 -5.82 -15.35
CA LEU A 138 -12.68 -5.83 -15.80
C LEU A 138 -12.99 -4.77 -16.87
N ARG A 139 -12.22 -3.68 -16.92
CA ARG A 139 -12.34 -2.64 -17.95
C ARG A 139 -11.41 -2.85 -19.14
N LYS A 140 -10.71 -3.99 -19.21
CA LYS A 140 -9.68 -4.32 -20.22
C LYS A 140 -8.58 -3.24 -20.34
N LYS A 141 -8.23 -2.60 -19.22
CA LYS A 141 -7.14 -1.61 -19.12
C LYS A 141 -5.84 -2.27 -18.64
N GLN A 142 -5.42 -3.34 -19.33
CA GLN A 142 -4.25 -4.13 -18.93
C GLN A 142 -2.95 -3.31 -18.90
N SER A 143 -2.89 -2.22 -19.67
CA SER A 143 -1.80 -1.25 -19.63
C SER A 143 -1.57 -0.60 -18.27
N GLN A 144 -2.59 -0.59 -17.41
CA GLN A 144 -2.51 -0.05 -16.05
C GLN A 144 -2.06 -1.11 -15.04
N VAL A 145 -2.20 -2.41 -15.38
CA VAL A 145 -1.74 -3.55 -14.57
C VAL A 145 -0.23 -3.74 -14.78
N THR A 146 0.54 -2.77 -14.32
CA THR A 146 2.01 -2.76 -14.42
C THR A 146 2.64 -3.53 -13.27
N PHE A 147 3.90 -3.97 -13.44
CA PHE A 147 4.67 -4.57 -12.36
C PHE A 147 4.71 -3.67 -11.11
N LEU A 148 4.96 -2.37 -11.28
CA LEU A 148 4.98 -1.39 -10.19
C LEU A 148 3.66 -1.41 -9.40
N HIS A 149 2.53 -1.37 -10.10
CA HIS A 149 1.22 -1.32 -9.45
C HIS A 149 0.92 -2.63 -8.70
N VAL A 150 1.08 -3.79 -9.35
CA VAL A 150 0.81 -5.09 -8.72
C VAL A 150 1.78 -5.37 -7.55
N TYR A 151 3.06 -5.04 -7.71
CA TYR A 151 4.07 -5.16 -6.66
C TYR A 151 3.68 -4.29 -5.45
N HIS A 152 3.38 -3.01 -5.68
CA HIS A 152 2.94 -2.08 -4.64
C HIS A 152 1.72 -2.58 -3.88
N HIS A 153 0.63 -2.91 -4.58
CA HIS A 153 -0.61 -3.33 -3.93
C HIS A 153 -0.45 -4.63 -3.14
N SER A 154 0.35 -5.59 -3.65
CA SER A 154 0.60 -6.85 -2.95
C SER A 154 1.46 -6.66 -1.70
N ILE A 155 2.56 -5.91 -1.85
CA ILE A 155 3.55 -5.78 -0.78
C ILE A 155 3.06 -4.87 0.35
N MET A 156 2.25 -3.84 0.05
CA MET A 156 1.68 -2.95 1.06
C MET A 156 0.74 -3.68 2.02
N VAL A 157 -0.05 -4.64 1.53
CA VAL A 157 -0.91 -5.50 2.38
C VAL A 157 -0.04 -6.39 3.29
N LEU A 158 0.97 -7.06 2.72
CA LEU A 158 1.84 -7.94 3.50
C LEU A 158 2.60 -7.16 4.58
N PHE A 159 3.14 -6.00 4.24
CA PHE A 159 3.96 -5.22 5.17
C PHE A 159 3.17 -4.55 6.27
N SER A 160 2.00 -4.00 5.95
CA SER A 160 1.15 -3.43 6.99
C SER A 160 0.73 -4.50 8.00
N TRP A 161 0.48 -5.73 7.54
CA TRP A 161 0.21 -6.86 8.44
C TRP A 161 1.41 -7.24 9.31
N VAL A 162 2.60 -7.41 8.71
CA VAL A 162 3.84 -7.69 9.45
C VAL A 162 4.17 -6.56 10.42
N TYR A 163 3.93 -5.31 10.03
CA TYR A 163 4.16 -4.14 10.88
C TYR A 163 3.30 -4.20 12.14
N LEU A 164 1.99 -4.38 11.99
CA LEU A 164 1.08 -4.47 13.13
C LEU A 164 1.43 -5.65 14.06
N LYS A 165 1.91 -6.78 13.51
CA LYS A 165 2.31 -7.93 14.32
C LYS A 165 3.63 -7.74 15.06
N VAL A 166 4.64 -7.21 14.38
CA VAL A 166 6.01 -7.23 14.91
C VAL A 166 6.36 -5.93 15.61
N LEU A 167 5.72 -4.81 15.24
CA LEU A 167 6.07 -3.50 15.76
C LEU A 167 4.92 -2.51 15.63
N PRO A 168 3.78 -2.68 16.34
CA PRO A 168 2.77 -1.63 16.42
C PRO A 168 3.38 -0.42 17.13
N GLY A 169 3.81 0.54 16.33
CA GLY A 169 4.58 1.68 16.81
C GLY A 169 4.20 2.96 16.08
N GLU A 170 4.59 4.06 16.70
CA GLU A 170 4.37 5.44 16.26
C GLU A 170 4.93 5.70 14.85
N GLN A 171 5.98 4.99 14.48
CA GLN A 171 6.67 5.15 13.20
C GLN A 171 5.83 4.74 12.00
N GLY A 172 5.17 3.59 12.11
CA GLY A 172 4.27 3.12 11.07
C GLY A 172 2.97 3.89 11.06
N ALA A 173 2.55 4.44 12.20
CA ALA A 173 1.44 5.38 12.25
C ALA A 173 1.77 6.67 11.47
N PHE A 174 2.98 7.22 11.62
CA PHE A 174 3.43 8.38 10.84
C PHE A 174 3.59 8.06 9.34
N ILE A 175 4.20 6.92 9.01
CA ILE A 175 4.31 6.45 7.61
C ILE A 175 2.91 6.24 7.00
N GLY A 176 2.01 5.61 7.75
CA GLY A 176 0.61 5.40 7.37
C GLY A 176 -0.12 6.72 7.15
N PHE A 177 0.10 7.71 8.02
CA PHE A 177 -0.44 9.05 7.87
C PHE A 177 0.01 9.71 6.56
N LEU A 178 1.32 9.71 6.27
CA LEU A 178 1.82 10.25 5.00
C LEU A 178 1.22 9.53 3.78
N ASN A 179 1.08 8.21 3.83
CA ASN A 179 0.46 7.43 2.76
C ASN A 179 -1.02 7.77 2.58
N THR A 180 -1.80 7.78 3.66
CA THR A 180 -3.24 8.10 3.63
C THR A 180 -3.49 9.52 3.15
N PHE A 181 -2.68 10.49 3.57
CA PHE A 181 -2.73 11.86 3.06
C PHE A 181 -2.55 11.94 1.54
N VAL A 182 -1.53 11.27 1.00
CA VAL A 182 -1.33 11.22 -0.46
C VAL A 182 -2.44 10.43 -1.16
N HIS A 183 -3.00 9.41 -0.53
CA HIS A 183 -4.14 8.65 -1.04
C HIS A 183 -5.42 9.50 -1.12
N VAL A 184 -5.66 10.42 -0.18
CA VAL A 184 -6.75 11.42 -0.32
C VAL A 184 -6.60 12.19 -1.63
N ILE A 185 -5.40 12.69 -1.94
CA ILE A 185 -5.13 13.45 -3.17
C ILE A 185 -5.27 12.56 -4.41
N MET A 186 -4.71 11.36 -4.38
CA MET A 186 -4.72 10.41 -5.49
C MET A 186 -6.14 9.91 -5.82
N TYR A 187 -6.92 9.50 -4.82
CA TYR A 187 -8.30 9.05 -5.06
C TYR A 187 -9.24 10.20 -5.40
N SER A 188 -8.97 11.42 -4.94
CA SER A 188 -9.69 12.61 -5.42
C SER A 188 -9.44 12.85 -6.91
N TYR A 189 -8.20 12.66 -7.38
CA TYR A 189 -7.87 12.69 -8.80
C TYR A 189 -8.67 11.63 -9.58
N TYR A 190 -8.69 10.38 -9.10
CA TYR A 190 -9.40 9.29 -9.78
C TYR A 190 -10.93 9.46 -9.75
N LEU A 191 -11.48 10.00 -8.66
CA LEU A 191 -12.89 10.36 -8.56
C LEU A 191 -13.28 11.35 -9.65
N ILE A 192 -12.55 12.47 -9.75
CA ILE A 192 -12.80 13.50 -10.78
C ILE A 192 -12.61 12.91 -12.18
N ALA A 193 -11.59 12.07 -12.38
CA ALA A 193 -11.35 11.41 -13.66
C ALA A 193 -12.49 10.47 -14.08
N ALA A 194 -13.18 9.84 -13.12
CA ALA A 194 -14.30 8.94 -13.35
C ALA A 194 -15.62 9.66 -13.71
N LEU A 195 -15.78 10.94 -13.34
CA LEU A 195 -16.98 11.72 -13.65
C LEU A 195 -17.18 11.93 -15.17
N GLY A 196 -16.09 11.91 -15.94
CA GLY A 196 -16.11 11.88 -17.41
C GLY A 196 -15.29 12.97 -18.09
N PRO A 197 -15.30 13.02 -19.43
CA PRO A 197 -14.45 13.94 -20.23
C PRO A 197 -14.64 15.41 -19.88
N GLN A 198 -15.87 15.79 -19.50
CA GLN A 198 -16.21 17.16 -19.10
C GLN A 198 -15.43 17.65 -17.87
N TYR A 199 -15.00 16.75 -16.99
CA TYR A 199 -14.21 17.08 -15.79
C TYR A 199 -12.71 16.77 -15.95
N GLN A 200 -12.34 15.83 -16.83
CA GLN A 200 -10.94 15.47 -17.07
C GLN A 200 -10.09 16.64 -17.57
N LYS A 201 -10.70 17.64 -18.23
CA LYS A 201 -10.01 18.87 -18.65
C LYS A 201 -9.40 19.67 -17.49
N TYR A 202 -9.93 19.54 -16.27
CA TYR A 202 -9.42 20.23 -15.08
C TYR A 202 -8.26 19.47 -14.40
N LEU A 203 -7.90 18.27 -14.88
CA LEU A 203 -6.87 17.41 -14.30
C LEU A 203 -5.46 17.68 -14.85
N TRP A 204 -5.14 18.95 -15.10
CA TRP A 204 -3.83 19.40 -15.59
C TRP A 204 -2.68 19.06 -14.63
N TRP A 205 -3.00 18.88 -13.35
CA TRP A 205 -2.03 18.67 -12.28
C TRP A 205 -1.59 17.20 -12.09
N LYS A 206 -1.91 16.30 -13.03
CA LYS A 206 -1.49 14.88 -12.98
C LYS A 206 0.00 14.69 -12.70
N LYS A 207 0.87 15.55 -13.25
CA LYS A 207 2.32 15.49 -13.04
C LYS A 207 2.70 15.76 -11.58
N TYR A 208 2.02 16.70 -10.92
CA TYR A 208 2.28 17.04 -9.52
C TYR A 208 1.89 15.90 -8.58
N MET A 209 0.88 15.10 -8.91
CA MET A 209 0.54 13.90 -8.15
C MET A 209 1.74 12.95 -8.03
N THR A 210 2.42 12.65 -9.15
CA THR A 210 3.62 11.78 -9.12
C THR A 210 4.77 12.44 -8.35
N THR A 211 4.91 13.77 -8.43
CA THR A 211 5.90 14.51 -7.63
C THR A 211 5.62 14.41 -6.13
N ILE A 212 4.35 14.53 -5.71
CA ILE A 212 3.93 14.39 -4.31
C ILE A 212 4.22 12.97 -3.81
N GLN A 213 3.91 11.95 -4.60
CA GLN A 213 4.23 10.55 -4.25
C GLN A 213 5.74 10.31 -4.08
N LEU A 214 6.56 10.88 -4.97
CA LEU A 214 8.02 10.82 -4.83
C LEU A 214 8.51 11.55 -3.58
N ALA A 215 7.98 12.75 -3.32
CA ALA A 215 8.32 13.52 -2.12
C ALA A 215 7.95 12.77 -0.83
N GLN A 216 6.80 12.08 -0.82
CA GLN A 216 6.37 11.23 0.29
C GLN A 216 7.41 10.14 0.60
N PHE A 217 7.90 9.41 -0.41
CA PHE A 217 8.93 8.38 -0.20
C PHE A 217 10.24 8.97 0.31
N CYS A 218 10.64 10.15 -0.17
CA CYS A 218 11.83 10.86 0.34
C CYS A 218 11.67 11.25 1.82
N ILE A 219 10.51 11.80 2.21
CA ILE A 219 10.23 12.17 3.61
C ILE A 219 10.26 10.93 4.50
N MET A 220 9.63 9.84 4.07
CA MET A 220 9.65 8.56 4.80
C MET A 220 11.08 8.01 4.95
N LEU A 221 11.92 8.13 3.93
CA LEU A 221 13.31 7.69 3.96
C LEU A 221 14.14 8.49 4.98
N VAL A 222 14.03 9.83 4.94
CA VAL A 222 14.70 10.72 5.89
C VAL A 222 14.26 10.40 7.32
N TYR A 223 12.95 10.23 7.55
CA TYR A 223 12.41 9.87 8.85
C TYR A 223 12.99 8.56 9.41
N LEU A 224 13.06 7.50 8.60
CA LEU A 224 13.66 6.23 9.02
C LEU A 224 15.16 6.34 9.29
N LEU A 225 15.90 7.13 8.49
CA LEU A 225 17.32 7.39 8.72
C LEU A 225 17.55 8.14 10.04
N THR A 226 16.75 9.17 10.33
CA THR A 226 16.82 9.93 11.58
C THR A 226 16.58 9.03 12.79
N ILE A 227 15.52 8.21 12.77
CA ILE A 227 15.23 7.24 13.82
C ILE A 227 16.39 6.26 14.03
N THR A 228 16.98 5.77 12.95
CA THR A 228 18.09 4.81 13.04
C THR A 228 19.34 5.47 13.61
N ALA A 229 19.60 6.73 13.25
CA ALA A 229 20.73 7.51 13.74
C ALA A 229 20.59 7.89 15.23
N MET A 230 19.37 8.04 15.72
CA MET A 230 19.09 8.34 17.14
C MET A 230 19.18 7.09 18.06
N ASP A 231 19.57 5.92 17.53
CA ASP A 231 19.70 4.62 18.22
C ASP A 231 18.49 4.27 19.10
N CYS A 232 17.28 4.54 18.59
CA CYS A 232 16.06 4.12 19.28
C CYS A 232 16.09 2.60 19.51
N LYS A 233 15.63 2.13 20.69
CA LYS A 233 15.51 0.70 21.04
C LYS A 233 14.42 -0.01 20.20
N ILE A 234 14.68 -0.17 18.92
CA ILE A 234 13.75 -0.70 17.93
C ILE A 234 14.43 -1.88 17.23
N PRO A 235 13.71 -2.97 16.93
CA PRO A 235 14.29 -4.11 16.23
C PRO A 235 14.84 -3.68 14.87
N LYS A 236 16.18 -3.58 14.80
CA LYS A 236 16.92 -3.07 13.64
C LYS A 236 16.61 -3.87 12.37
N SER A 237 16.39 -5.19 12.48
CA SER A 237 16.02 -6.06 11.36
C SER A 237 14.76 -5.63 10.64
N VAL A 238 13.72 -5.22 11.39
CA VAL A 238 12.45 -4.75 10.86
C VAL A 238 12.66 -3.39 10.18
N THR A 239 13.38 -2.48 10.83
CA THR A 239 13.69 -1.15 10.26
C THR A 239 14.45 -1.25 8.94
N PHE A 240 15.48 -2.11 8.85
CA PHE A 240 16.23 -2.33 7.61
C PHE A 240 15.37 -2.92 6.49
N PHE A 241 14.43 -3.80 6.83
CA PHE A 241 13.49 -4.34 5.86
C PHE A 241 12.56 -3.27 5.27
N PHE A 242 12.02 -2.38 6.11
CA PHE A 242 11.22 -1.24 5.62
C PHE A 242 12.04 -0.25 4.79
N PHE A 243 13.27 0.02 5.22
CA PHE A 243 14.20 0.86 4.47
C PHE A 243 14.45 0.32 3.05
N GLY A 244 14.80 -0.96 2.94
CA GLY A 244 15.05 -1.61 1.64
C GLY A 244 13.84 -1.50 0.71
N ASN A 245 12.63 -1.61 1.24
CA ASN A 245 11.41 -1.50 0.44
C ASN A 245 11.09 -0.09 -0.01
N ILE A 246 11.32 0.92 0.83
CA ILE A 246 11.16 2.33 0.43
C ILE A 246 12.15 2.67 -0.68
N VAL A 247 13.38 2.13 -0.64
CA VAL A 247 14.35 2.28 -1.73
C VAL A 247 13.85 1.65 -3.03
N ILE A 248 13.29 0.43 -2.96
CA ILE A 248 12.67 -0.21 -4.14
C ILE A 248 11.53 0.65 -4.70
N PHE A 249 10.64 1.17 -3.84
CA PHE A 249 9.57 2.06 -4.29
C PHE A 249 10.09 3.34 -4.94
N LEU A 250 11.06 3.98 -4.31
CA LEU A 250 11.67 5.20 -4.86
C LEU A 250 12.27 4.94 -6.24
N TYR A 251 12.97 3.82 -6.43
CA TYR A 251 13.50 3.40 -7.72
C TYR A 251 12.37 3.19 -8.76
N LEU A 252 11.35 2.41 -8.43
CA LEU A 252 10.27 2.08 -9.37
C LEU A 252 9.45 3.32 -9.76
N PHE A 253 9.17 4.22 -8.82
CA PHE A 253 8.46 5.48 -9.10
C PHE A 253 9.33 6.46 -9.89
N ALA A 254 10.63 6.53 -9.61
CA ALA A 254 11.56 7.36 -10.37
C ALA A 254 11.69 6.86 -11.82
N ASP A 255 11.77 5.54 -12.03
CA ASP A 255 11.76 4.91 -13.35
C ASP A 255 10.46 5.21 -14.11
N PHE A 256 9.30 5.04 -13.45
CA PHE A 256 8.00 5.41 -14.01
C PHE A 256 7.95 6.89 -14.42
N TYR A 257 8.39 7.80 -13.54
CA TYR A 257 8.39 9.24 -13.82
C TYR A 257 9.28 9.59 -15.03
N ARG A 258 10.47 8.99 -15.12
CA ARG A 258 11.38 9.16 -16.27
C ARG A 258 10.71 8.71 -17.57
N LYS A 259 10.17 7.48 -17.60
CA LYS A 259 9.50 6.89 -18.77
C LYS A 259 8.23 7.63 -19.18
N ALA A 260 7.45 8.12 -18.22
CA ALA A 260 6.18 8.79 -18.47
C ALA A 260 6.34 10.25 -18.92
N TYR A 261 7.35 10.98 -18.41
CA TYR A 261 7.43 12.44 -18.54
C TYR A 261 8.74 12.99 -19.11
N LYS A 262 9.86 12.26 -19.08
CA LYS A 262 11.16 12.76 -19.55
C LYS A 262 11.61 12.18 -20.89
N THR A 263 11.09 11.04 -21.32
CA THR A 263 11.49 10.44 -22.60
C THR A 263 10.86 11.19 -23.79
N PRO A 264 11.64 11.63 -24.81
CA PRO A 264 11.13 12.36 -25.96
C PRO A 264 10.08 11.58 -26.76
N LYS A 265 9.02 12.26 -27.22
CA LYS A 265 7.88 11.70 -27.99
C LYS A 265 8.30 10.85 -29.20
N ALA A 266 9.47 11.07 -29.79
CA ALA A 266 9.98 10.32 -30.94
C ALA A 266 10.24 8.83 -30.65
N SER A 267 10.71 8.48 -29.45
CA SER A 267 10.93 7.08 -29.02
C SER A 267 9.63 6.35 -28.63
N ARG A 268 8.52 7.08 -28.50
CA ARG A 268 7.23 6.53 -28.09
C ARG A 268 6.52 5.84 -29.27
N LYS A 269 6.82 6.21 -30.52
CA LYS A 269 6.18 5.65 -31.72
C LYS A 269 6.52 4.19 -32.01
N SER A 270 7.63 3.64 -31.50
CA SER A 270 8.00 2.24 -31.70
C SER A 270 7.37 1.27 -30.69
N GLY A 271 6.80 1.74 -29.58
CA GLY A 271 6.10 0.92 -28.58
C GLY A 271 4.63 1.26 -28.34
N VAL A 272 4.17 2.45 -28.77
CA VAL A 272 2.83 2.99 -28.47
C VAL A 272 1.91 3.09 -29.69
N ALA A 273 2.40 2.76 -30.90
CA ALA A 273 1.57 2.69 -32.10
C ALA A 273 0.41 1.67 -31.98
N ASN A 274 0.50 0.71 -31.06
CA ASN A 274 -0.57 -0.25 -30.74
C ASN A 274 -1.44 0.15 -29.52
N MET A 275 -1.18 1.29 -28.87
CA MET A 275 -1.79 1.64 -27.57
C MET A 275 -2.74 2.85 -27.60
N VAL A 276 -2.82 3.58 -28.72
CA VAL A 276 -3.62 4.81 -28.86
C VAL A 276 -4.90 4.59 -29.69
N LYS A 277 -5.12 3.39 -30.25
CA LYS A 277 -6.34 3.07 -31.02
C LYS A 277 -7.53 2.55 -30.19
N SER A 278 -7.55 2.70 -28.87
CA SER A 278 -8.72 2.28 -28.05
C SER A 278 -9.08 3.29 -26.93
N GLN A 279 -9.20 4.56 -27.31
CA GLN A 279 -10.10 5.46 -26.58
C GLN A 279 -11.53 5.16 -26.99
#